data_AF-A0AAW2EDW5-F1
#
_entry.id   AF-A0AAW2EDW5-F1
#
_cell.length_a   1.000
_cell.length_b   1.000
_cell.length_c   1.000
_cell.angle_alpha   90.00
_cell.angle_beta   90.00
_cell.angle_gamma   90.00
#
_symmetry.space_group_name_H-M   'P 1'
#
loop_
_entity.id
_entity.type
_entity.pdbx_description
1 polymer ?
#
loop_
_entity_poly.entity_id
_entity_poly.type
_entity_poly.pdbx_seq_one_letter_code
_entity_poly.pdbx_strand_id
1 'polypeptide(L)'
;MRSMSSLTIKTSDYIQVCGRRNPKIEQCILNSVENLRSKICDGIPELDVPSINPMTFKDINFIDTPSMKVYLKRVNTSGLCNFNVTYLRGDPIKLHYDIELKMNHVIFDIDYDFNIRLLVPIEHKGLLNLYLGT
;
A
#
# COMPACT_ATOMS: atom_id res chain seq x y z
N MET A 1 -39.13 16.20 -7.04
CA MET A 1 -38.37 15.80 -8.25
C MET A 1 -37.43 16.95 -8.62
N ARG A 2 -36.26 17.05 -7.97
CA ARG A 2 -35.26 18.08 -8.30
C ARG A 2 -34.17 17.43 -9.15
N SER A 3 -34.09 17.92 -10.37
CA SER A 3 -33.06 17.63 -11.37
C SER A 3 -31.67 17.78 -10.73
N MET A 4 -30.87 16.71 -10.74
CA MET A 4 -29.42 16.81 -10.52
C MET A 4 -28.77 17.01 -11.88
N SER A 5 -28.47 18.28 -12.16
CA SER A 5 -27.55 18.73 -13.19
C SER A 5 -26.28 17.88 -13.21
N SER A 6 -25.91 17.42 -14.40
CA SER A 6 -24.63 16.80 -14.71
C SER A 6 -23.49 17.70 -14.24
N LEU A 7 -22.86 17.35 -13.12
CA LEU A 7 -21.49 17.77 -12.84
C LEU A 7 -20.61 16.91 -13.75
N THR A 8 -20.21 17.46 -14.89
CA THR A 8 -19.05 16.95 -15.63
C THR A 8 -17.81 17.21 -14.77
N ILE A 9 -17.59 16.34 -13.79
CA ILE A 9 -16.26 16.11 -13.26
C ILE A 9 -15.49 15.63 -14.47
N LYS A 10 -14.48 16.37 -14.91
CA LYS A 10 -13.52 15.90 -15.91
C LYS A 10 -12.70 14.79 -15.24
N THR A 11 -13.32 13.64 -15.06
CA THR A 11 -12.63 12.43 -14.60
C THR A 11 -11.65 12.11 -15.69
N SER A 12 -10.37 12.09 -15.32
CA SER A 12 -9.34 11.67 -16.26
C SER A 12 -9.68 10.29 -16.82
N ASP A 13 -9.33 10.03 -18.08
CA ASP A 13 -9.73 8.82 -18.81
C ASP A 13 -9.28 7.52 -18.12
N TYR A 14 -8.35 7.60 -17.17
CA TYR A 14 -7.84 6.49 -16.38
C TYR A 14 -8.68 6.17 -15.11
N ILE A 15 -9.60 7.04 -14.66
CA ILE A 15 -10.48 6.77 -13.50
C ILE A 15 -11.86 6.34 -14.00
N GLN A 16 -12.16 5.05 -13.91
CA GLN A 16 -13.51 4.55 -14.18
C GLN A 16 -14.42 4.78 -12.96
N VAL A 17 -15.47 5.59 -13.13
CA VAL A 17 -16.45 5.87 -12.07
C VAL A 17 -17.39 4.69 -11.86
N CYS A 18 -17.51 4.23 -10.62
CA CYS A 18 -18.42 3.15 -10.23
C CYS A 18 -19.60 3.69 -9.41
N GLY A 19 -20.80 3.65 -10.00
CA GLY A 19 -22.01 4.11 -9.33
C GLY A 19 -22.41 3.21 -8.16
N ARG A 20 -22.67 3.77 -6.98
CA ARG A 20 -22.98 3.03 -5.74
C ARG A 20 -24.17 2.06 -5.83
N ARG A 21 -25.09 2.29 -6.77
CA ARG A 21 -26.28 1.44 -7.01
C ARG A 21 -26.04 0.36 -8.08
N ASN A 22 -24.81 0.25 -8.60
CA ASN A 22 -24.47 -0.76 -9.58
C ASN A 22 -24.54 -2.14 -8.93
N PRO A 23 -25.39 -3.08 -9.42
CA PRO A 23 -25.45 -4.43 -8.87
C PRO A 23 -24.14 -5.21 -9.07
N LYS A 24 -23.25 -4.75 -9.95
CA LYS A 24 -21.91 -5.30 -10.19
C LYS A 24 -20.81 -4.32 -9.73
N ILE A 25 -21.01 -3.68 -8.57
CA ILE A 25 -20.08 -2.67 -8.04
C ILE A 25 -18.65 -3.23 -7.89
N GLU A 26 -18.51 -4.46 -7.41
CA GLU A 26 -17.20 -5.09 -7.17
C GLU A 26 -16.42 -5.25 -8.48
N GLN A 27 -17.04 -5.79 -9.53
CA GLN A 27 -16.42 -5.90 -10.85
C GLN A 27 -16.07 -4.53 -11.44
N CYS A 28 -16.92 -3.53 -11.23
CA CYS A 28 -16.61 -2.17 -11.66
C CYS A 28 -15.35 -1.64 -10.99
N ILE A 29 -15.23 -1.83 -9.66
CA ILE A 29 -14.06 -1.39 -8.90
C ILE A 29 -12.82 -2.14 -9.36
N LEU A 30 -12.90 -3.46 -9.54
CA LEU A 30 -11.78 -4.26 -10.06
C LEU A 30 -11.29 -3.73 -11.42
N ASN A 31 -12.20 -3.48 -12.36
CA ASN A 31 -11.84 -2.92 -13.66
C ASN A 31 -11.23 -1.51 -13.53
N SER A 32 -11.75 -0.69 -12.61
CA SER A 32 -11.21 0.64 -12.33
C SER A 32 -9.78 0.56 -11.77
N VAL A 33 -9.51 -0.37 -10.85
CA VAL A 33 -8.17 -0.62 -10.30
C VAL A 33 -7.22 -1.09 -11.39
N GLU A 34 -7.64 -1.98 -12.29
CA GLU A 34 -6.79 -2.43 -13.40
C GLU A 34 -6.45 -1.29 -14.37
N ASN A 35 -7.42 -0.43 -14.70
CA ASN A 35 -7.17 0.76 -15.54
C ASN A 35 -6.24 1.76 -14.84
N LEU A 36 -6.31 1.86 -13.51
CA LEU A 36 -5.48 2.74 -12.70
C LEU A 36 -4.07 2.20 -12.46
N ARG A 37 -3.82 0.90 -12.65
CA ARG A 37 -2.59 0.22 -12.25
C ARG A 37 -1.33 0.94 -12.73
N SER A 38 -1.23 1.24 -14.03
CA SER A 38 -0.06 1.95 -14.58
C SER A 38 0.08 3.36 -13.99
N LYS A 39 -1.02 4.08 -13.79
CA LYS A 39 -0.99 5.44 -13.24
C LYS A 39 -0.62 5.48 -11.77
N ILE A 40 -1.10 4.53 -10.97
CA ILE A 40 -0.69 4.41 -9.57
C ILE A 40 0.79 4.04 -9.50
N CYS A 41 1.26 3.16 -10.39
CA CYS A 41 2.66 2.78 -10.49
C CYS A 41 3.59 3.94 -10.82
N ASP A 42 3.29 4.69 -11.87
CA ASP A 42 4.11 5.79 -12.34
C ASP A 42 3.94 7.06 -11.47
N GLY A 43 2.85 7.12 -10.73
CA GLY A 43 2.39 8.32 -10.02
C GLY A 43 1.43 9.15 -10.88
N ILE A 44 0.71 10.04 -10.22
CA ILE A 44 -0.23 10.99 -10.82
C ILE A 44 0.14 12.39 -10.32
N PRO A 45 1.14 13.06 -10.95
CA PRO A 45 1.66 14.35 -10.48
C PRO A 45 0.60 15.44 -10.38
N GLU A 46 -0.39 15.44 -11.27
CA GLU A 46 -1.49 16.41 -11.25
C GLU A 46 -2.43 16.25 -10.04
N LEU A 47 -2.33 15.13 -9.30
CA LEU A 47 -3.06 14.85 -8.06
C LEU A 47 -2.12 14.68 -6.85
N ASP A 48 -0.86 15.09 -6.97
CA ASP A 48 0.18 14.91 -5.93
C ASP A 48 0.36 13.45 -5.47
N VAL A 49 0.11 12.49 -6.38
CA VAL A 49 0.33 11.06 -6.10
C VAL A 49 1.73 10.69 -6.60
N PRO A 50 2.67 10.33 -5.71
CA PRO A 50 3.99 9.89 -6.12
C PRO A 50 3.94 8.48 -6.74
N SER A 51 5.00 8.11 -7.47
CA SER A 51 5.20 6.72 -7.89
C SER A 51 5.28 5.79 -6.67
N ILE A 52 4.63 4.63 -6.75
CA ILE A 52 4.74 3.58 -5.74
C ILE A 52 5.83 2.54 -6.08
N ASN A 53 6.56 2.69 -7.18
CA ASN A 53 7.58 1.72 -7.58
C ASN A 53 8.69 2.37 -8.44
N PRO A 54 9.82 2.78 -7.85
CA PRO A 54 10.15 2.63 -6.43
C PRO A 54 9.45 3.68 -5.54
N MET A 55 8.99 3.25 -4.37
CA MET A 55 8.50 4.14 -3.31
C MET A 55 9.61 4.39 -2.29
N THR A 56 10.01 5.64 -2.10
CA THR A 56 11.05 6.00 -1.13
C THR A 56 10.49 6.68 0.10
N PHE A 57 10.81 6.16 1.28
CA PHE A 57 10.63 6.83 2.56
C PHE A 57 11.97 7.23 3.14
N LYS A 58 12.00 8.33 3.89
CA LYS A 58 13.21 8.84 4.55
C LYS A 58 12.92 9.15 6.01
N ASP A 59 13.96 9.08 6.81
CA ASP A 59 13.97 9.62 8.18
C ASP A 59 12.89 9.03 9.10
N ILE A 60 12.76 7.70 9.12
CA ILE A 60 11.77 6.98 9.94
C ILE A 60 12.40 6.56 11.27
N ASN A 61 11.83 7.02 12.39
CA ASN A 61 12.09 6.44 13.72
C ASN A 61 11.32 5.11 13.85
N PHE A 62 11.94 3.99 13.49
CA PHE A 62 11.26 2.69 13.46
C PHE A 62 11.13 2.08 14.85
N ILE A 63 12.19 2.14 15.65
CA ILE A 63 12.16 1.77 17.07
C ILE A 63 12.79 2.91 17.85
N ASP A 64 12.10 3.39 18.88
CA ASP A 64 12.65 4.40 19.79
C ASP A 64 12.31 4.02 21.23
N THR A 65 13.20 3.23 21.83
CA THR A 65 13.12 2.84 23.24
C THR A 65 14.43 3.21 23.95
N PRO A 66 14.45 3.30 25.29
CA PRO A 66 15.69 3.60 26.03
C PRO A 66 16.81 2.58 25.80
N SER A 67 16.46 1.31 25.60
CA SER A 67 17.40 0.20 25.40
C SER A 67 17.72 -0.06 23.92
N MET A 68 16.93 0.45 22.99
CA MET A 68 17.07 0.16 21.57
C MET A 68 16.47 1.27 20.71
N LYS A 69 17.27 1.82 19.79
CA LYS A 69 16.85 2.79 18.78
C LYS A 69 17.20 2.25 17.40
N VAL A 70 16.21 2.17 16.51
CA VAL A 70 16.37 1.88 15.07
C VAL A 70 15.84 3.07 14.30
N TYR A 71 16.70 3.70 13.52
CA TYR A 71 16.37 4.77 12.60
C TYR A 71 16.57 4.29 11.17
N LEU A 72 15.56 4.43 10.31
CA LEU A 72 15.67 4.12 8.88
C LEU A 72 15.92 5.44 8.16
N LYS A 73 17.16 5.65 7.71
CA LYS A 73 17.59 6.84 6.96
C LYS A 73 16.87 6.90 5.62
N ARG A 74 16.79 5.74 4.94
CA ARG A 74 16.13 5.59 3.65
C ARG A 74 15.58 4.19 3.52
N VAL A 75 14.32 4.08 3.13
CA VAL A 75 13.68 2.82 2.74
C VAL A 75 13.25 2.99 1.30
N ASN A 76 13.80 2.19 0.40
CA ASN A 76 13.39 2.14 -0.99
C ASN A 76 12.64 0.83 -1.24
N THR A 77 11.34 0.93 -1.51
CA THR A 77 10.48 -0.21 -1.74
C THR A 77 10.22 -0.35 -3.23
N SER A 78 10.45 -1.53 -3.80
CA SER A 78 10.14 -1.84 -5.20
C SER A 78 9.31 -3.12 -5.33
N GLY A 79 8.68 -3.31 -6.48
CA GLY A 79 7.84 -4.47 -6.79
C GLY A 79 6.37 -4.33 -6.39
N LEU A 80 5.96 -3.23 -5.75
CA LEU A 80 4.57 -2.97 -5.33
C LEU A 80 3.57 -2.94 -6.51
N CYS A 81 4.04 -2.67 -7.73
CA CYS A 81 3.23 -2.67 -8.94
C CYS A 81 2.77 -4.04 -9.42
N ASN A 82 3.44 -5.11 -9.00
CA ASN A 82 3.11 -6.47 -9.39
C ASN A 82 2.15 -7.11 -8.38
N PHE A 83 1.01 -6.46 -8.16
CA PHE A 83 -0.03 -6.93 -7.27
C PHE A 83 -1.15 -7.62 -8.05
N ASN A 84 -1.78 -8.61 -7.42
CA ASN A 84 -3.04 -9.20 -7.88
C ASN A 84 -4.10 -8.97 -6.81
N VAL A 85 -5.27 -8.49 -7.21
CA VAL A 85 -6.42 -8.43 -6.31
C VAL A 85 -6.99 -9.86 -6.18
N THR A 86 -6.87 -10.46 -5.00
CA THR A 86 -7.33 -11.83 -4.75
C THR A 86 -8.75 -11.87 -4.20
N TYR A 87 -9.16 -10.79 -3.54
CA TYR A 87 -10.49 -10.64 -2.97
C TYR A 87 -10.88 -9.16 -2.96
N LEU A 88 -12.13 -8.88 -3.29
CA LEU A 88 -12.74 -7.57 -3.15
C LEU A 88 -14.20 -7.76 -2.74
N ARG A 89 -14.59 -7.15 -1.61
CA ARG A 89 -15.98 -7.09 -1.16
C ARG A 89 -16.36 -5.67 -0.80
N GLY A 90 -17.51 -5.22 -1.28
CA GLY A 90 -17.98 -3.85 -1.05
C GLY A 90 -19.37 -3.80 -0.41
N ASP A 91 -19.51 -3.04 0.67
CA ASP A 91 -20.80 -2.57 1.20
C ASP A 91 -20.96 -1.07 0.85
N PRO A 92 -21.64 -0.75 -0.26
CA PRO A 92 -21.82 0.63 -0.71
C PRO A 92 -22.75 1.45 0.20
N ILE A 93 -23.51 0.80 1.09
CA ILE A 93 -24.39 1.48 2.06
C ILE A 93 -23.55 1.94 3.25
N LYS A 94 -22.68 1.04 3.77
CA LYS A 94 -21.76 1.35 4.88
C LYS A 94 -20.49 2.08 4.45
N LEU A 95 -20.25 2.21 3.14
CA LEU A 95 -19.01 2.74 2.57
C LEU A 95 -17.77 1.96 3.04
N HIS A 96 -17.94 0.64 3.18
CA HIS A 96 -16.89 -0.25 3.64
C HIS A 96 -16.47 -1.18 2.50
N TYR A 97 -15.17 -1.28 2.27
CA TYR A 97 -14.61 -2.10 1.21
C TYR A 97 -13.42 -2.88 1.77
N ASP A 98 -13.48 -4.20 1.62
CA ASP A 98 -12.40 -5.11 1.95
C ASP A 98 -11.69 -5.48 0.65
N ILE A 99 -10.37 -5.31 0.62
CA ILE A 99 -9.54 -5.61 -0.54
C ILE A 99 -8.33 -6.40 -0.06
N GLU A 100 -8.09 -7.55 -0.67
CA GLU A 100 -6.87 -8.32 -0.48
C GLU A 100 -5.99 -8.22 -1.72
N LEU A 101 -4.73 -7.85 -1.49
CA LEU A 101 -3.71 -7.74 -2.52
C LEU A 101 -2.63 -8.78 -2.26
N LYS A 102 -2.34 -9.60 -3.26
CA LYS A 102 -1.18 -10.49 -3.27
C LYS A 102 -0.07 -9.84 -4.07
N MET A 103 1.06 -9.59 -3.43
CA MET A 103 2.30 -9.15 -4.08
C MET A 103 3.27 -10.32 -4.12
N ASN A 104 3.75 -10.68 -5.31
CA ASN A 104 4.62 -11.86 -5.48
C ASN A 104 6.09 -11.56 -5.15
N HIS A 105 6.53 -10.34 -5.38
CA HIS A 105 7.92 -9.94 -5.19
C HIS A 105 7.98 -8.48 -4.78
N VAL A 106 8.36 -8.22 -3.53
CA VAL A 106 8.58 -6.88 -2.99
C VAL A 106 9.98 -6.85 -2.42
N ILE A 107 10.77 -5.86 -2.81
CA ILE A 107 12.13 -5.66 -2.33
C ILE A 107 12.15 -4.38 -1.49
N PHE A 108 12.82 -4.43 -0.35
CA PHE A 108 13.11 -3.27 0.49
C PHE A 108 14.62 -3.08 0.59
N ASP A 109 15.13 -2.00 0.00
CA ASP A 109 16.51 -1.57 0.20
C ASP A 109 16.53 -0.52 1.32
N ILE A 110 17.15 -0.86 2.46
CA ILE A 110 17.05 -0.07 3.69
C ILE A 110 18.42 0.39 4.16
N ASP A 111 18.62 1.70 4.23
CA ASP A 111 19.71 2.32 4.98
C ASP A 111 19.22 2.59 6.39
N TYR A 112 19.85 1.98 7.39
CA TYR A 112 19.46 2.12 8.79
C TYR A 112 20.63 2.49 9.71
N ASP A 113 20.28 3.04 10.86
CA ASP A 113 21.15 3.34 11.99
C ASP A 113 20.55 2.68 13.22
N PHE A 114 21.37 2.01 14.00
CA PHE A 114 20.90 1.19 15.10
C PHE A 114 21.79 1.33 16.33
N ASN A 115 21.16 1.58 17.48
CA ASN A 115 21.82 1.77 18.75
C ASN A 115 21.11 0.94 19.83
N ILE A 116 21.82 -0.02 20.43
CA ILE A 116 21.34 -0.77 21.61
C ILE A 116 22.11 -0.30 22.84
N ARG A 117 21.40 -0.14 23.95
CA ARG A 117 21.95 -0.03 25.30
C ARG A 117 21.55 -1.25 26.12
N LEU A 118 22.51 -2.13 26.37
CA LEU A 118 22.34 -3.29 27.23
C LEU A 118 22.77 -2.93 28.66
N LEU A 119 21.85 -3.07 29.62
CA LEU A 119 22.14 -2.90 31.06
C LEU A 119 22.32 -4.25 31.78
N VAL A 120 22.01 -5.37 31.12
CA VAL A 120 22.08 -6.75 31.65
C VAL A 120 22.40 -7.74 30.51
N PRO A 121 23.08 -8.88 30.77
CA PRO A 121 23.41 -9.86 29.74
C PRO A 121 22.18 -10.63 29.25
N ILE A 122 22.16 -10.89 27.94
CA ILE A 122 21.16 -11.73 27.28
C ILE A 122 21.84 -13.00 26.82
N GLU A 123 21.50 -14.12 27.46
CA GLU A 123 21.92 -15.47 27.04
C GLU A 123 20.70 -16.27 26.60
N HIS A 124 20.75 -16.84 25.39
CA HIS A 124 19.74 -17.76 24.90
C HIS A 124 20.39 -18.97 24.24
N LYS A 125 19.90 -20.15 24.60
CA LYS A 125 20.17 -21.42 23.90
C LYS A 125 18.84 -22.03 23.51
N GLY A 126 18.66 -22.28 22.22
CA GLY A 126 17.45 -22.83 21.64
C GLY A 126 17.63 -23.04 20.14
N LEU A 127 16.81 -23.90 19.55
CA LEU A 127 16.82 -24.16 18.11
C LEU A 127 15.95 -23.11 17.42
N LEU A 128 16.58 -22.25 16.61
CA LEU A 128 15.88 -21.26 15.78
C LEU A 128 15.64 -21.84 14.39
N ASN A 129 14.38 -22.17 14.07
CA ASN A 129 13.97 -22.55 12.72
C ASN A 129 13.23 -21.38 12.06
N LEU A 130 13.88 -20.71 11.11
CA LEU A 130 13.26 -19.65 10.31
C LEU A 130 12.85 -20.22 8.94
N TYR A 131 11.56 -20.20 8.64
CA TYR A 131 11.02 -20.52 7.32
C TYR A 131 10.44 -19.25 6.71
N LEU A 132 10.97 -18.82 5.57
CA LEU A 132 10.48 -17.66 4.82
C LEU A 132 10.01 -18.12 3.43
N GLY A 133 8.69 -18.21 3.26
CA GLY A 133 8.02 -18.64 2.02
C GLY A 133 7.39 -20.02 2.10
N THR A 134 6.29 -20.20 1.37
CA THR A 134 5.66 -21.51 1.08
C THR A 134 6.31 -22.18 -0.11
#